data_AF-A0A830BAR3-F1
#
_entry.id   AF-A0A830BAR3-F1
#
_cell.length_a   1.000
_cell.length_b   1.000
_cell.length_c   1.000
_cell.angle_alpha   90.00
_cell.angle_beta   90.00
_cell.angle_gamma   90.00
#
_symmetry.space_group_name_H-M   'P 1'
#
loop_
_entity.id
_entity.type
_entity.pdbx_description
1 polymer ?
#
loop_
_entity_poly.entity_id
_entity_poly.type
_entity_poly.pdbx_seq_one_letter_code
_entity_poly.pdbx_strand_id
1 'polypeptide(L)'
;MRSEEILVEFVQKLKASKEPGQKAEAMWSDFSQRIFTLMPSTRPYVFRDFSDIADHGAAAFETIRDINAASRLICDMSGVTLDDSLFERYKKLGCSISPVKKDADDYKMIAKYLEKTYERVKSYGVTIDDGFAVKLSAGLSLDEIMKLPIKVLLRSNLLWHLEKGFLPAMCFLPAPGYMFGKAIVCTDAAAEASRYGYTAIDWPEGFLILAVASLGEDVTELTSPPEVRVVHLLISLVHHCIALVMVFIFGFCLIFTYDATSLEEKKKGVIGLGKKKIDESEHFTWKDDIKVPCGKLIPSEHKDSPPEYNEYAIYDAQQ
;
A
#
# COMPACT_ATOMS: atom_id res chain seq x y z
N MET A 1 10.71 -3.46 15.54
CA MET A 1 10.01 -4.34 16.52
C MET A 1 10.54 -5.75 16.31
N ARG A 2 10.72 -6.63 17.31
CA ARG A 2 11.41 -7.94 17.11
C ARG A 2 10.78 -8.81 16.01
N SER A 3 9.47 -8.71 15.83
CA SER A 3 8.74 -9.47 14.82
C SER A 3 8.92 -8.96 13.39
N GLU A 4 9.14 -7.65 13.21
CA GLU A 4 9.55 -7.05 11.94
C GLU A 4 10.94 -7.53 11.53
N GLU A 5 11.88 -7.62 12.47
CA GLU A 5 13.22 -8.15 12.21
C GLU A 5 13.14 -9.61 11.70
N ILE A 6 12.29 -10.44 12.31
CA ILE A 6 12.06 -11.83 11.86
C ILE A 6 11.45 -11.87 10.46
N LEU A 7 10.49 -10.99 10.17
CA LEU A 7 9.87 -10.90 8.84
C LEU A 7 10.91 -10.53 7.78
N VAL A 8 11.69 -9.48 8.02
CA VAL A 8 12.74 -9.03 7.08
C VAL A 8 13.82 -10.09 6.91
N GLU A 9 14.28 -10.71 8.00
CA GLU A 9 15.26 -11.80 7.98
C GLU A 9 14.73 -12.98 7.15
N PHE A 10 13.47 -13.37 7.34
CA PHE A 10 12.87 -14.48 6.62
C PHE A 10 12.71 -14.17 5.13
N VAL A 11 12.23 -12.97 4.79
CA VAL A 11 12.14 -12.52 3.39
C VAL A 11 13.53 -12.58 2.75
N GLN A 12 14.58 -12.06 3.40
CA GLN A 12 15.96 -12.14 2.89
C GLN A 12 16.44 -13.58 2.70
N LYS A 13 16.12 -14.49 3.63
CA LYS A 13 16.44 -15.93 3.51
C LYS A 13 15.73 -16.58 2.34
N LEU A 14 14.45 -16.27 2.12
CA LEU A 14 13.71 -16.73 0.94
C LEU A 14 14.35 -16.21 -0.35
N LYS A 15 14.84 -14.95 -0.37
CA LYS A 15 15.57 -14.41 -1.52
C LYS A 15 16.86 -15.14 -1.83
N ALA A 16 17.60 -15.54 -0.79
CA ALA A 16 18.89 -16.21 -0.94
C ALA A 16 18.78 -17.73 -1.20
N SER A 17 17.67 -18.35 -0.79
CA SER A 17 17.49 -19.79 -0.86
C SER A 17 17.15 -20.25 -2.28
N LYS A 18 17.84 -21.30 -2.73
CA LYS A 18 17.49 -22.07 -3.95
C LYS A 18 16.94 -23.45 -3.63
N GLU A 19 16.60 -23.73 -2.36
CA GLU A 19 16.34 -25.09 -1.91
C GLU A 19 14.91 -25.54 -2.26
N PRO A 20 14.73 -26.54 -3.14
CA PRO A 20 13.41 -27.07 -3.43
C PRO A 20 12.97 -28.10 -2.38
N GLY A 21 11.65 -28.32 -2.28
CA GLY A 21 11.06 -29.44 -1.54
C GLY A 21 11.03 -29.25 -0.01
N GLN A 22 11.28 -30.32 0.74
CA GLN A 22 11.07 -30.41 2.20
C GLN A 22 11.79 -29.33 3.02
N LYS A 23 12.95 -28.86 2.55
CA LYS A 23 13.70 -27.81 3.27
C LYS A 23 13.02 -26.44 3.18
N ALA A 24 12.39 -26.10 2.04
CA ALA A 24 11.59 -24.89 1.92
C ALA A 24 10.36 -24.96 2.83
N GLU A 25 9.66 -26.11 2.85
CA GLU A 25 8.50 -26.34 3.73
C GLU A 25 8.86 -26.21 5.21
N ALA A 26 10.02 -26.74 5.62
CA ALA A 26 10.53 -26.57 6.97
C ALA A 26 10.83 -25.10 7.29
N MET A 27 11.37 -24.33 6.34
CA MET A 27 11.64 -22.90 6.51
C MET A 27 10.35 -22.09 6.71
N TRP A 28 9.32 -22.36 5.90
CA TRP A 28 7.99 -21.76 6.05
C TRP A 28 7.37 -22.11 7.40
N SER A 29 7.51 -23.36 7.84
CA SER A 29 7.00 -23.83 9.13
C SER A 29 7.71 -23.16 10.31
N ASP A 30 9.04 -23.07 10.29
CA ASP A 30 9.84 -22.38 11.32
C ASP A 30 9.46 -20.90 11.41
N PHE A 31 9.40 -20.22 10.26
CA PHE A 31 8.97 -18.82 10.20
C PHE A 31 7.58 -18.62 10.79
N SER A 32 6.62 -19.44 10.35
CA SER A 32 5.24 -19.35 10.83
C SER A 32 5.17 -19.52 12.35
N GLN A 33 5.88 -20.51 12.91
CA GLN A 33 5.95 -20.73 14.36
C GLN A 33 6.56 -19.53 15.10
N ARG A 34 7.68 -18.97 14.59
CA ARG A 34 8.32 -17.79 15.18
C ARG A 34 7.40 -16.58 15.17
N ILE A 35 6.68 -16.36 14.07
CA ILE A 35 5.72 -15.25 13.93
C ILE A 35 4.55 -15.43 14.90
N PHE A 36 3.90 -16.59 14.95
CA PHE A 36 2.78 -16.82 15.85
C PHE A 36 3.18 -16.89 17.34
N THR A 37 4.46 -17.12 17.63
CA THR A 37 5.00 -16.96 19.00
C THR A 37 5.08 -15.49 19.40
N LEU A 38 5.43 -14.59 18.47
CA LEU A 38 5.52 -13.15 18.73
C LEU A 38 4.17 -12.43 18.59
N MET A 39 3.31 -12.92 17.70
CA MET A 39 1.95 -12.45 17.47
C MET A 39 0.97 -13.61 17.65
N PRO A 40 0.53 -13.86 18.89
CA PRO A 40 -0.40 -14.93 19.17
C PRO A 40 -1.69 -14.79 18.35
N SER A 41 -2.05 -15.85 17.64
CA SER A 41 -3.32 -15.97 16.92
C SER A 41 -4.14 -17.11 17.53
N THR A 42 -5.47 -16.96 17.53
CA THR A 42 -6.39 -18.04 17.90
C THR A 42 -6.45 -19.16 16.86
N ARG A 43 -5.96 -18.89 15.64
CA ARG A 43 -5.91 -19.83 14.51
C ARG A 43 -4.57 -19.71 13.80
N PRO A 44 -3.47 -20.22 14.38
CA PRO A 44 -2.18 -20.25 13.71
C PRO A 44 -2.23 -21.18 12.50
N TYR A 45 -1.54 -20.82 11.43
CA TYR A 45 -1.41 -21.63 10.21
C TYR A 45 0.03 -21.54 9.68
N VAL A 46 0.32 -22.20 8.56
CA VAL A 46 1.63 -22.11 7.92
C VAL A 46 1.51 -21.20 6.71
N PHE A 47 2.28 -20.10 6.68
CA PHE A 47 2.42 -19.24 5.51
C PHE A 47 2.99 -20.05 4.33
N ARG A 48 2.48 -19.85 3.12
CA ARG A 48 2.85 -20.67 1.95
C ARG A 48 3.51 -19.90 0.83
N ASP A 49 3.24 -18.60 0.74
CA ASP A 49 3.78 -17.73 -0.29
C ASP A 49 3.84 -16.26 0.17
N PHE A 50 4.31 -15.38 -0.71
CA PHE A 50 4.43 -13.94 -0.40
C PHE A 50 3.07 -13.24 -0.26
N SER A 51 2.01 -13.77 -0.88
CA SER A 51 0.66 -13.20 -0.73
C SER A 51 0.16 -13.45 0.69
N ASP A 52 0.35 -14.66 1.23
CA ASP A 52 0.03 -14.96 2.63
C ASP A 52 0.82 -14.05 3.58
N ILE A 53 2.11 -13.80 3.29
CA ILE A 53 2.92 -12.87 4.09
C ILE A 53 2.37 -11.44 3.98
N ALA A 54 2.05 -10.95 2.79
CA ALA A 54 1.52 -9.61 2.57
C ALA A 54 0.18 -9.41 3.31
N ASP A 55 -0.80 -10.28 3.02
CA ASP A 55 -2.18 -10.15 3.46
C ASP A 55 -2.36 -10.40 4.97
N HIS A 56 -1.49 -11.21 5.57
CA HIS A 56 -1.70 -11.68 6.94
C HIS A 56 -0.50 -11.55 7.87
N GLY A 57 0.71 -11.42 7.33
CA GLY A 57 1.90 -11.11 8.10
C GLY A 57 2.11 -9.60 8.19
N ALA A 58 2.56 -9.00 7.10
CA ALA A 58 2.90 -7.58 6.98
C ALA A 58 1.70 -6.67 7.32
N ALA A 59 0.53 -6.91 6.71
CA ALA A 59 -0.67 -6.11 6.98
C ALA A 59 -1.11 -6.20 8.47
N ALA A 60 -1.00 -7.37 9.09
CA ALA A 60 -1.30 -7.54 10.51
C ALA A 60 -0.31 -6.77 11.41
N PHE A 61 0.98 -6.79 11.07
CA PHE A 61 2.00 -6.00 11.78
C PHE A 61 1.73 -4.50 11.70
N GLU A 62 1.45 -4.00 10.49
CA GLU A 62 1.13 -2.59 10.26
C GLU A 62 -0.12 -2.20 11.05
N THR A 63 -1.14 -3.06 11.06
CA THR A 63 -2.35 -2.87 11.87
C THR A 63 -2.05 -2.81 13.37
N ILE A 64 -1.25 -3.73 13.90
CA ILE A 64 -0.88 -3.73 15.33
C ILE A 64 -0.04 -2.49 15.68
N ARG A 65 0.86 -2.08 14.80
CA ARG A 65 1.65 -0.85 14.94
C ARG A 65 0.71 0.37 15.04
N ASP A 66 -0.25 0.48 14.12
CA ASP A 66 -1.23 1.56 14.06
C ASP A 66 -2.17 1.56 15.28
N ILE A 67 -2.57 0.38 15.78
CA ILE A 67 -3.37 0.24 17.01
C ILE A 67 -2.57 0.69 18.24
N ASN A 68 -1.31 0.27 18.37
CA ASN A 68 -0.46 0.64 19.52
C ASN A 68 -0.25 2.16 19.57
N ALA A 69 0.04 2.73 18.42
CA ALA A 69 0.04 4.15 18.16
C ALA A 69 -1.24 4.86 18.62
N ALA A 70 -2.39 4.45 18.08
CA ALA A 70 -3.69 5.02 18.42
C ALA A 70 -4.00 4.90 19.92
N SER A 71 -3.70 3.76 20.53
CA SER A 71 -3.88 3.51 21.96
C SER A 71 -3.10 4.48 22.84
N ARG A 72 -1.85 4.80 22.45
CA ARG A 72 -1.03 5.81 23.14
C ARG A 72 -1.54 7.24 22.95
N LEU A 73 -2.17 7.53 21.82
CA LEU A 73 -2.78 8.84 21.58
C LEU A 73 -4.07 9.01 22.41
N ILE A 74 -4.94 8.00 22.39
CA ILE A 74 -6.21 7.97 23.11
C ILE A 74 -5.97 7.96 24.64
N CYS A 75 -5.03 7.17 25.16
CA CYS A 75 -4.70 7.09 26.60
C CYS A 75 -5.93 6.96 27.52
N ASP A 76 -5.75 7.09 28.84
CA ASP A 76 -6.87 7.11 29.79
C ASP A 76 -7.67 8.44 29.69
N MET A 77 -8.97 8.32 29.47
CA MET A 77 -9.93 9.43 29.36
C MET A 77 -10.64 9.74 30.69
N SER A 78 -10.37 8.98 31.75
CA SER A 78 -11.04 9.13 33.05
C SER A 78 -10.48 10.25 33.94
N GLY A 79 -9.38 10.88 33.55
CA GLY A 79 -8.74 11.96 34.30
C GLY A 79 -9.56 13.26 34.28
N VAL A 80 -9.55 14.00 35.39
CA VAL A 80 -10.19 15.31 35.51
C VAL A 80 -9.37 16.32 34.70
N THR A 81 -9.77 16.59 33.46
CA THR A 81 -9.18 17.67 32.64
C THR A 81 -9.95 18.97 32.87
N LEU A 82 -9.24 20.11 32.81
CA LEU A 82 -9.87 21.45 32.85
C LEU A 82 -10.61 21.76 31.53
N ASP A 83 -10.12 21.22 30.42
CA ASP A 83 -10.72 21.28 29.07
C ASP A 83 -11.51 19.99 28.77
N ASP A 84 -12.32 20.02 27.71
CA ASP A 84 -12.96 18.83 27.13
C ASP A 84 -11.92 17.75 26.78
N SER A 85 -12.15 16.52 27.25
CA SER A 85 -11.21 15.41 27.07
C SER A 85 -10.95 15.06 25.59
N LEU A 86 -11.93 15.26 24.71
CA LEU A 86 -11.80 15.09 23.26
C LEU A 86 -10.93 16.19 22.64
N PHE A 87 -11.09 17.44 23.11
CA PHE A 87 -10.30 18.56 22.60
C PHE A 87 -8.80 18.39 22.92
N GLU A 88 -8.47 17.87 24.10
CA GLU A 88 -7.09 17.52 24.45
C GLU A 88 -6.50 16.44 23.54
N ARG A 89 -7.31 15.47 23.09
CA ARG A 89 -6.86 14.45 22.13
C ARG A 89 -6.70 15.01 20.74
N TYR A 90 -7.59 15.89 20.32
CA TYR A 90 -7.46 16.63 19.07
C TYR A 90 -6.16 17.44 19.03
N LYS A 91 -5.79 18.14 20.12
CA LYS A 91 -4.49 18.84 20.21
C LYS A 91 -3.29 17.89 20.01
N LYS A 92 -3.36 16.66 20.54
CA LYS A 92 -2.30 15.65 20.38
C LYS A 92 -2.15 15.14 18.95
N LEU A 93 -3.21 15.19 18.13
CA LEU A 93 -3.11 14.81 16.72
C LEU A 93 -2.17 15.74 15.95
N GLY A 94 -1.87 16.94 16.43
CA GLY A 94 -0.94 17.84 15.74
C GLY A 94 -1.40 18.20 14.33
N CYS A 95 -2.71 18.31 14.08
CA CYS A 95 -3.24 18.74 12.81
C CYS A 95 -4.49 19.61 13.02
N SER A 96 -4.83 20.39 11.99
CA SER A 96 -6.09 21.11 11.89
C SER A 96 -7.01 20.38 10.92
N ILE A 97 -8.22 20.05 11.38
CA ILE A 97 -9.25 19.40 10.58
C ILE A 97 -10.43 20.36 10.47
N SER A 98 -10.88 20.64 9.25
CA SER A 98 -12.01 21.53 9.00
C SER A 98 -12.98 20.92 7.98
N PRO A 99 -14.30 20.99 8.21
CA PRO A 99 -15.27 20.43 7.28
C PRO A 99 -15.28 21.22 5.96
N VAL A 100 -15.32 20.50 4.84
CA VAL A 100 -15.47 21.09 3.50
C VAL A 100 -16.94 21.11 3.15
N LYS A 101 -17.46 22.30 2.82
CA LYS A 101 -18.87 22.44 2.43
C LYS A 101 -19.14 21.75 1.09
N LYS A 102 -20.32 21.14 0.95
CA LYS A 102 -20.70 20.38 -0.26
C LYS A 102 -20.79 21.22 -1.53
N ASP A 103 -21.00 22.53 -1.40
CA ASP A 103 -21.04 23.50 -2.50
C ASP A 103 -19.66 24.07 -2.88
N ALA A 104 -18.63 23.82 -2.06
CA ALA A 104 -17.26 24.25 -2.33
C ALA A 104 -16.67 23.49 -3.52
N ASP A 105 -15.81 24.16 -4.29
CA ASP A 105 -15.18 23.56 -5.47
C ASP A 105 -14.24 22.40 -5.12
N ASP A 106 -13.62 22.47 -3.94
CA ASP A 106 -12.83 21.37 -3.38
C ASP A 106 -13.68 20.10 -3.20
N TYR A 107 -14.90 20.21 -2.67
CA TYR A 107 -15.80 19.05 -2.52
C TYR A 107 -16.24 18.50 -3.89
N LYS A 108 -16.60 19.38 -4.83
CA LYS A 108 -16.98 18.97 -6.20
C LYS A 108 -15.83 18.24 -6.91
N MET A 109 -14.59 18.70 -6.70
CA MET A 109 -13.41 18.04 -7.23
C MET A 109 -13.29 16.61 -6.69
N ILE A 110 -13.40 16.43 -5.37
CA ILE A 110 -13.30 15.12 -4.71
C ILE A 110 -14.42 14.19 -5.18
N ALA A 111 -15.65 14.70 -5.27
CA ALA A 111 -16.80 13.93 -5.76
C ALA A 111 -16.61 13.48 -7.21
N LYS A 112 -16.15 14.38 -8.08
CA LYS A 112 -15.81 14.05 -9.47
C LYS A 112 -14.68 13.04 -9.55
N TYR A 113 -13.64 13.18 -8.73
CA TYR A 113 -12.53 12.24 -8.67
C TYR A 113 -13.02 10.84 -8.32
N LEU A 114 -13.77 10.70 -7.22
CA LEU A 114 -14.33 9.42 -6.80
C LEU A 114 -15.21 8.80 -7.89
N GLU A 115 -16.13 9.58 -8.49
CA GLU A 115 -17.01 9.08 -9.55
C GLU A 115 -16.24 8.52 -10.76
N LYS A 116 -15.14 9.17 -11.13
CA LYS A 116 -14.36 8.84 -12.32
C LYS A 116 -13.39 7.69 -12.11
N THR A 117 -12.75 7.64 -10.94
CA THR A 117 -11.66 6.70 -10.63
C THR A 117 -12.10 5.50 -9.79
N TYR A 118 -13.39 5.41 -9.46
CA TYR A 118 -13.99 4.25 -8.80
C TYR A 118 -14.68 3.34 -9.82
N GLU A 119 -14.22 2.10 -9.93
CA GLU A 119 -14.90 1.04 -10.65
C GLU A 119 -15.78 0.26 -9.69
N ARG A 120 -17.09 0.23 -9.97
CA ARG A 120 -18.06 -0.40 -9.08
C ARG A 120 -17.80 -1.90 -8.98
N VAL A 121 -17.54 -2.36 -7.77
CA VAL A 121 -17.50 -3.79 -7.46
C VAL A 121 -18.94 -4.33 -7.47
N LYS A 122 -19.16 -5.54 -8.00
CA LYS A 122 -20.51 -6.14 -8.10
C LYS A 122 -21.26 -6.19 -6.76
N SER A 123 -20.53 -6.21 -5.64
CA SER A 123 -21.07 -6.41 -4.30
C SER A 123 -21.34 -5.14 -3.50
N TYR A 124 -20.73 -3.99 -3.83
CA TYR A 124 -20.91 -2.75 -3.07
C TYR A 124 -20.62 -1.49 -3.91
N GLY A 125 -21.06 -0.33 -3.42
CA GLY A 125 -20.74 0.99 -4.00
C GLY A 125 -20.16 1.92 -2.94
N VAL A 126 -19.61 3.05 -3.36
CA VAL A 126 -19.03 4.07 -2.47
C VAL A 126 -19.74 5.40 -2.67
N THR A 127 -20.00 6.09 -1.57
CA THR A 127 -20.57 7.45 -1.54
C THR A 127 -19.79 8.30 -0.55
N ILE A 128 -19.65 9.60 -0.83
CA ILE A 128 -19.01 10.54 0.10
C ILE A 128 -20.06 11.02 1.09
N ASP A 129 -19.86 10.72 2.37
CA ASP A 129 -20.70 11.27 3.43
C ASP A 129 -20.28 12.72 3.75
N ASP A 130 -19.01 12.87 4.16
CA ASP A 130 -18.37 14.12 4.51
C ASP A 130 -16.98 14.28 3.89
N GLY A 131 -16.57 15.53 3.68
CA GLY A 131 -15.22 15.90 3.25
C GLY A 131 -14.55 16.78 4.30
N PHE A 132 -13.27 16.52 4.57
CA PHE A 132 -12.49 17.28 5.55
C PHE A 132 -11.18 17.76 4.94
N ALA A 133 -10.88 19.04 5.11
CA ALA A 133 -9.57 19.60 4.81
C ALA A 133 -8.68 19.42 6.03
N VAL A 134 -7.56 18.72 5.84
CA VAL A 134 -6.58 18.43 6.88
C VAL A 134 -5.31 19.23 6.60
N LYS A 135 -4.82 19.93 7.62
CA LYS A 135 -3.52 20.59 7.61
C LYS A 135 -2.66 20.04 8.75
N LEU A 136 -1.61 19.30 8.42
CA LEU A 136 -0.66 18.80 9.42
C LEU A 136 0.17 19.96 9.99
N SER A 137 0.50 19.91 11.28
CA SER A 137 1.42 20.87 11.92
C SER A 137 2.89 20.54 11.65
N ALA A 138 3.19 19.28 11.35
CA ALA A 138 4.49 18.78 10.95
C ALA A 138 4.39 18.21 9.51
N GLY A 139 5.29 18.65 8.63
CA GLY A 139 5.27 18.35 7.19
C GLY A 139 5.46 19.62 6.36
N LEU A 140 5.78 19.47 5.07
CA LEU A 140 5.86 20.61 4.15
C LEU A 140 4.46 21.22 3.96
N SER A 141 4.39 22.55 3.93
CA SER A 141 3.18 23.27 3.56
C SER A 141 2.80 22.97 2.10
N LEU A 142 1.53 23.18 1.75
CA LEU A 142 1.07 23.07 0.36
C LEU A 142 1.96 23.91 -0.57
N ASP A 143 2.35 25.12 -0.16
CA ASP A 143 3.21 26.03 -0.93
C ASP A 143 4.62 25.48 -1.14
N GLU A 144 5.12 24.65 -0.22
CA GLU A 144 6.41 23.96 -0.35
C GLU A 144 6.30 22.72 -1.23
N ILE A 145 5.22 21.93 -1.11
CA ILE A 145 4.93 20.80 -1.98
C ILE A 145 4.66 21.29 -3.42
N MET A 146 4.04 22.46 -3.58
CA MET A 146 3.82 23.11 -4.88
C MET A 146 5.11 23.35 -5.66
N LYS A 147 6.25 23.52 -4.97
CA LYS A 147 7.57 23.69 -5.59
C LYS A 147 8.19 22.37 -6.06
N LEU A 148 7.63 21.22 -5.68
CA LEU A 148 8.15 19.91 -6.01
C LEU A 148 7.52 19.34 -7.31
N PRO A 149 8.21 18.44 -8.04
CA PRO A 149 7.76 17.91 -9.32
C PRO A 149 6.80 16.71 -9.17
N ILE A 150 5.84 16.62 -10.10
CA ILE A 150 4.87 15.52 -10.29
C ILE A 150 4.03 15.23 -9.05
N LYS A 151 2.80 15.77 -9.03
CA LYS A 151 1.91 15.74 -7.88
C LYS A 151 0.76 14.77 -8.11
N VAL A 152 0.60 13.76 -7.25
CA VAL A 152 -0.47 12.75 -7.35
C VAL A 152 -1.22 12.68 -6.02
N LEU A 153 -2.46 12.17 -6.05
CA LEU A 153 -3.45 12.30 -4.99
C LEU A 153 -3.80 10.96 -4.31
N LEU A 154 -3.52 10.80 -3.00
CA LEU A 154 -3.12 9.49 -2.43
C LEU A 154 -3.67 9.15 -1.01
N ARG A 155 -3.79 7.85 -0.63
CA ARG A 155 -4.55 7.33 0.54
C ARG A 155 -3.82 6.30 1.45
N SER A 156 -3.98 6.39 2.80
CA SER A 156 -3.70 5.29 3.79
C SER A 156 -4.40 5.55 5.17
N ASN A 157 -4.36 4.61 6.15
CA ASN A 157 -5.09 4.59 7.45
C ASN A 157 -5.06 5.89 8.28
N LEU A 158 -6.18 6.26 8.94
CA LEU A 158 -6.43 7.64 9.38
C LEU A 158 -5.63 8.14 10.61
N LEU A 159 -5.70 7.47 11.77
CA LEU A 159 -5.34 8.15 13.03
C LEU A 159 -3.84 8.41 13.19
N TRP A 160 -3.00 7.47 12.77
CA TRP A 160 -1.55 7.60 12.87
C TRP A 160 -0.98 8.59 11.85
N HIS A 161 -1.52 8.60 10.63
CA HIS A 161 -1.06 9.50 9.57
C HIS A 161 -1.35 10.96 9.87
N LEU A 162 -2.40 11.23 10.65
CA LEU A 162 -2.69 12.57 11.15
C LEU A 162 -1.64 13.05 12.18
N GLU A 163 -1.08 12.15 13.00
CA GLU A 163 -0.11 12.52 14.04
C GLU A 163 1.34 12.57 13.54
N LYS A 164 1.75 11.58 12.74
CA LYS A 164 3.16 11.37 12.34
C LYS A 164 3.41 11.51 10.84
N GLY A 165 2.38 11.73 10.03
CA GLY A 165 2.47 11.65 8.58
C GLY A 165 2.48 10.21 8.08
N PHE A 166 2.62 10.04 6.76
CA PHE A 166 2.65 8.72 6.14
C PHE A 166 3.93 7.97 6.48
N LEU A 167 3.80 6.70 6.85
CA LEU A 167 4.94 5.81 7.02
C LEU A 167 5.13 4.92 5.80
N PRO A 168 6.38 4.60 5.46
CA PRO A 168 6.65 3.58 4.46
C PRO A 168 6.13 2.20 4.89
N ALA A 169 5.86 1.37 3.89
CA ALA A 169 5.60 -0.05 4.06
C ALA A 169 6.76 -0.72 4.80
N MET A 170 6.44 -1.78 5.55
CA MET A 170 7.41 -2.42 6.43
C MET A 170 8.52 -3.17 5.69
N CYS A 171 8.22 -3.74 4.54
CA CYS A 171 9.15 -4.61 3.82
C CYS A 171 8.86 -4.67 2.32
N PHE A 172 9.83 -5.20 1.57
CA PHE A 172 9.62 -5.59 0.18
C PHE A 172 9.00 -6.99 0.11
N LEU A 173 7.88 -7.12 -0.60
CA LEU A 173 7.32 -8.41 -1.01
C LEU A 173 6.91 -8.30 -2.49
N PRO A 174 7.04 -9.37 -3.29
CA PRO A 174 6.54 -9.39 -4.67
C PRO A 174 5.00 -9.53 -4.70
N ALA A 175 4.30 -8.62 -4.01
CA ALA A 175 2.86 -8.56 -3.87
C ALA A 175 2.40 -7.09 -3.96
N PRO A 176 1.16 -6.81 -4.43
CA PRO A 176 0.61 -5.45 -4.48
C PRO A 176 0.73 -4.71 -3.14
N GLY A 177 1.02 -3.42 -3.17
CA GLY A 177 1.24 -2.62 -1.95
C GLY A 177 2.61 -2.80 -1.27
N TYR A 178 3.37 -3.85 -1.58
CA TYR A 178 4.70 -4.13 -0.98
C TYR A 178 5.83 -4.27 -2.02
N MET A 179 5.48 -4.20 -3.30
CA MET A 179 6.40 -4.45 -4.43
C MET A 179 7.44 -3.36 -4.67
N PHE A 180 7.37 -2.26 -3.92
CA PHE A 180 8.32 -1.14 -4.02
C PHE A 180 9.25 -1.04 -2.81
N GLY A 181 9.24 -2.01 -1.90
CA GLY A 181 10.06 -1.96 -0.70
C GLY A 181 9.51 -1.00 0.33
N LYS A 182 10.39 -0.38 1.12
CA LYS A 182 10.01 0.56 2.18
C LYS A 182 9.64 1.92 1.59
N ALA A 183 8.49 1.98 0.94
CA ALA A 183 7.92 3.18 0.34
C ALA A 183 6.56 3.52 0.93
N ILE A 184 6.18 4.79 0.92
CA ILE A 184 4.79 5.22 1.03
C ILE A 184 4.14 4.87 -0.31
N VAL A 185 3.25 3.87 -0.29
CA VAL A 185 2.57 3.38 -1.49
C VAL A 185 1.17 3.95 -1.56
N CYS A 186 0.77 4.31 -2.78
CA CYS A 186 -0.45 5.03 -3.03
C CYS A 186 -0.93 4.81 -4.47
N THR A 187 -2.15 5.23 -4.80
CA THR A 187 -2.77 4.92 -6.10
C THR A 187 -3.68 6.06 -6.54
N ASP A 188 -3.80 6.23 -7.86
CA ASP A 188 -4.71 7.19 -8.49
C ASP A 188 -6.14 6.63 -8.66
N ALA A 189 -6.33 5.32 -8.48
CA ALA A 189 -7.63 4.68 -8.58
C ALA A 189 -8.33 4.64 -7.22
N ALA A 190 -9.46 5.35 -7.08
CA ALA A 190 -10.31 5.22 -5.90
C ALA A 190 -10.84 3.79 -5.72
N ALA A 191 -10.93 3.00 -6.79
CA ALA A 191 -11.26 1.58 -6.74
C ALA A 191 -10.27 0.78 -5.87
N GLU A 192 -8.97 0.88 -6.18
CA GLU A 192 -7.92 0.17 -5.43
C GLU A 192 -7.77 0.75 -4.04
N ALA A 193 -7.75 2.08 -3.97
CA ALA A 193 -7.78 2.81 -2.73
C ALA A 193 -9.10 2.64 -1.97
N SER A 194 -10.08 1.81 -2.32
CA SER A 194 -11.20 1.52 -1.42
C SER A 194 -10.99 0.23 -0.63
N ARG A 195 -10.16 -0.68 -1.17
CA ARG A 195 -9.92 -2.03 -0.63
C ARG A 195 -9.22 -2.01 0.71
N TYR A 196 -8.30 -1.06 0.88
CA TYR A 196 -7.60 -0.81 2.14
C TYR A 196 -8.48 -0.14 3.20
N GLY A 197 -9.76 0.15 2.91
CA GLY A 197 -10.68 0.80 3.85
C GLY A 197 -11.23 -0.15 4.92
N TYR A 198 -11.09 -1.46 4.70
CA TYR A 198 -11.53 -2.53 5.61
C TYR A 198 -12.98 -2.35 6.10
N THR A 199 -13.88 -1.92 5.21
CA THR A 199 -15.30 -1.78 5.52
C THR A 199 -16.00 -3.14 5.52
N ALA A 200 -17.08 -3.26 6.28
CA ALA A 200 -17.91 -4.44 6.37
C ALA A 200 -19.40 -4.07 6.23
N ILE A 201 -20.28 -5.06 6.05
CA ILE A 201 -21.73 -4.82 5.90
C ILE A 201 -22.32 -4.16 7.16
N ASP A 202 -21.84 -4.57 8.33
CA ASP A 202 -22.18 -4.06 9.65
C ASP A 202 -21.37 -2.82 10.05
N TRP A 203 -20.30 -2.50 9.31
CA TRP A 203 -19.46 -1.32 9.51
C TRP A 203 -19.08 -0.68 8.16
N PRO A 204 -20.04 -0.02 7.49
CA PRO A 204 -19.88 0.43 6.11
C PRO A 204 -19.05 1.71 5.96
N GLU A 205 -18.79 2.39 7.08
CA GLU A 205 -18.06 3.65 7.13
C GLU A 205 -16.55 3.40 7.00
N GLY A 206 -15.89 4.14 6.11
CA GLY A 206 -14.45 4.05 5.89
C GLY A 206 -13.89 5.39 5.47
N PHE A 207 -12.61 5.62 5.76
CA PHE A 207 -11.94 6.88 5.46
C PHE A 207 -11.04 6.75 4.22
N LEU A 208 -11.19 7.71 3.31
CA LEU A 208 -10.25 7.93 2.22
C LEU A 208 -9.48 9.24 2.46
N ILE A 209 -8.17 9.13 2.62
CA ILE A 209 -7.24 10.26 2.55
C ILE A 209 -6.91 10.56 1.08
N LEU A 210 -6.80 11.86 0.82
CA LEU A 210 -6.50 12.42 -0.48
C LEU A 210 -5.34 13.40 -0.29
N ALA A 211 -4.11 12.95 -0.54
CA ALA A 211 -2.89 13.70 -0.26
C ALA A 211 -2.12 14.06 -1.52
N VAL A 212 -1.65 15.30 -1.62
CA VAL A 212 -0.75 15.73 -2.71
C VAL A 212 0.64 15.19 -2.40
N ALA A 213 1.21 14.38 -3.29
CA ALA A 213 2.58 13.91 -3.14
C ALA A 213 3.42 14.09 -4.40
N SER A 214 4.68 14.44 -4.20
CA SER A 214 5.69 14.67 -5.22
C SER A 214 6.44 13.38 -5.57
N LEU A 215 6.40 12.92 -6.81
CA LEU A 215 7.25 11.80 -7.25
C LEU A 215 8.72 12.22 -7.49
N GLY A 216 9.02 13.52 -7.46
CA GLY A 216 10.37 14.04 -7.71
C GLY A 216 10.69 14.21 -9.19
N GLU A 217 11.92 14.63 -9.50
CA GLU A 217 12.34 14.96 -10.87
C GLU A 217 12.58 13.69 -11.71
N ASP A 218 13.10 12.64 -11.07
CA ASP A 218 13.42 11.37 -11.71
C ASP A 218 12.44 10.29 -11.27
N VAL A 219 11.51 9.92 -12.15
CA VAL A 219 10.54 8.86 -11.92
C VAL A 219 10.89 7.62 -12.72
N THR A 220 10.83 6.46 -12.07
CA THR A 220 11.03 5.15 -12.73
C THR A 220 9.69 4.44 -12.90
N GLU A 221 9.34 4.08 -14.12
CA GLU A 221 8.17 3.28 -14.43
C GLU A 221 8.50 1.79 -14.45
N LEU A 222 7.62 0.97 -13.87
CA LEU A 222 7.78 -0.47 -13.73
C LEU A 222 6.52 -1.19 -14.19
N THR A 223 6.63 -2.06 -15.19
CA THR A 223 5.52 -2.88 -15.70
C THR A 223 5.41 -4.25 -15.03
N SER A 224 6.42 -4.59 -14.24
CA SER A 224 6.57 -5.81 -13.46
C SER A 224 7.40 -5.47 -12.23
N PRO A 225 7.44 -6.32 -11.19
CA PRO A 225 8.43 -6.15 -10.12
C PRO A 225 9.80 -6.10 -10.82
N PRO A 226 10.74 -5.22 -10.42
CA PRO A 226 11.91 -5.00 -11.24
C PRO A 226 12.69 -6.30 -11.44
N GLU A 227 12.89 -6.70 -12.69
CA GLU A 227 13.58 -7.94 -13.01
C GLU A 227 15.06 -7.86 -12.64
N VAL A 228 15.58 -8.85 -11.89
CA VAL A 228 17.01 -9.20 -11.98
C VAL A 228 17.24 -10.72 -11.88
N ARG A 229 17.74 -11.26 -13.01
CA ARG A 229 18.38 -12.57 -13.27
C ARG A 229 17.59 -13.85 -12.92
N VAL A 230 16.95 -14.38 -13.96
CA VAL A 230 16.64 -15.80 -14.13
C VAL A 230 17.89 -16.64 -13.84
N VAL A 231 17.86 -17.46 -12.80
CA VAL A 231 18.75 -18.62 -12.72
C VAL A 231 18.06 -19.72 -13.50
N HIS A 232 18.58 -20.06 -14.68
CA HIS A 232 18.07 -21.16 -15.49
C HIS A 232 17.91 -22.44 -14.66
N LEU A 233 16.69 -22.99 -14.67
CA LEU A 233 16.46 -24.36 -14.25
C LEU A 233 17.00 -25.27 -15.35
N LEU A 234 18.17 -25.89 -15.12
CA LEU A 234 18.65 -27.00 -15.93
C LEU A 234 17.76 -28.21 -15.66
N ILE A 235 16.82 -28.48 -16.55
CA ILE A 235 16.11 -29.76 -16.59
C ILE A 235 17.11 -30.80 -17.09
N SER A 236 17.60 -31.66 -16.20
CA SER A 236 18.27 -32.89 -16.60
C SER A 236 17.20 -33.88 -17.07
N LEU A 237 17.00 -33.95 -18.39
CA LEU A 237 16.26 -35.04 -19.02
C LEU A 237 17.10 -36.32 -18.90
N VAL A 238 16.85 -37.12 -17.88
CA VAL A 238 17.23 -38.54 -17.92
C VAL A 238 16.02 -39.31 -18.42
N HIS A 239 16.10 -39.75 -19.67
CA HIS A 239 15.18 -40.68 -20.32
C HIS A 239 14.94 -41.92 -19.44
N HIS A 240 13.67 -42.30 -19.22
CA HIS A 240 13.11 -43.57 -19.69
C HIS A 240 11.57 -43.55 -19.57
N CYS A 241 10.93 -43.88 -20.70
CA CYS A 241 9.55 -44.30 -20.97
C CYS A 241 8.54 -44.38 -19.80
N ILE A 242 7.40 -43.69 -19.94
CA ILE A 242 6.05 -44.26 -20.04
C ILE A 242 5.10 -43.12 -20.45
N ALA A 243 4.28 -43.38 -21.47
CA ALA A 243 3.23 -42.48 -21.91
C ALA A 243 2.16 -42.32 -20.81
N LEU A 244 1.99 -41.10 -20.32
CA LEU A 244 0.76 -40.68 -19.65
C LEU A 244 0.40 -39.29 -20.19
N VAL A 245 -0.72 -39.22 -20.90
CA VAL A 245 -1.39 -37.95 -21.18
C VAL A 245 -1.90 -37.43 -19.83
N MET A 246 -1.10 -36.62 -19.15
CA MET A 246 -1.55 -35.81 -18.02
C MET A 246 -1.48 -34.35 -18.43
N VAL A 247 -2.66 -33.77 -18.57
CA VAL A 247 -2.91 -32.33 -18.54
C VAL A 247 -2.29 -31.79 -17.25
N PHE A 248 -1.10 -31.22 -17.34
CA PHE A 248 -0.52 -30.44 -16.25
C PHE A 248 -0.86 -28.97 -16.48
N ILE A 249 -1.90 -28.53 -15.78
CA ILE A 249 -2.09 -27.14 -15.38
C ILE A 249 -1.00 -26.89 -14.33
N PHE A 250 0.20 -26.49 -14.74
CA PHE A 250 1.18 -25.95 -13.81
C PHE A 250 0.95 -24.45 -13.69
N GLY A 251 0.33 -24.06 -12.57
CA GLY A 251 0.42 -22.70 -12.07
C GLY A 251 1.90 -22.39 -11.81
N PHE A 252 2.45 -21.46 -12.59
CA PHE A 252 3.77 -20.93 -12.35
C PHE A 252 3.69 -19.97 -11.15
N CYS A 253 4.21 -20.40 -9.99
CA CYS A 253 4.56 -19.45 -8.93
C CYS A 253 5.98 -18.96 -9.23
N LEU A 254 6.07 -17.89 -10.00
CA LEU A 254 7.33 -17.17 -10.20
C LEU A 254 7.57 -16.30 -8.96
N ILE A 255 8.42 -16.78 -8.07
CA ILE A 255 8.96 -15.97 -6.97
C ILE A 255 10.14 -15.18 -7.53
N PHE A 256 9.92 -13.90 -7.79
CA PHE A 256 10.96 -12.95 -8.17
C PHE A 256 11.36 -12.12 -6.96
N THR A 257 12.67 -12.02 -6.72
CA THR A 257 13.20 -11.33 -5.56
C THR A 257 14.00 -10.14 -6.01
N TYR A 258 13.34 -8.98 -6.09
CA TYR A 258 14.00 -7.72 -6.34
C TYR A 258 14.58 -7.12 -5.04
N ASP A 259 15.64 -6.34 -5.17
CA ASP A 259 16.21 -5.55 -4.09
C ASP A 259 15.91 -4.06 -4.31
N ALA A 260 14.84 -3.58 -3.67
CA ALA A 260 14.42 -2.18 -3.71
C ALA A 260 15.40 -1.23 -3.02
N THR A 261 16.45 -1.75 -2.36
CA THR A 261 17.47 -0.94 -1.67
C THR A 261 18.06 0.14 -2.58
N SER A 262 18.28 -0.15 -3.88
CA SER A 262 18.80 0.86 -4.82
C SER A 262 17.83 1.98 -5.18
N LEU A 263 16.50 1.74 -5.08
CA LEU A 263 15.46 2.76 -5.28
C LEU A 263 15.30 3.60 -3.99
N GLU A 264 15.28 2.92 -2.84
CA GLU A 264 15.25 3.53 -1.51
C GLU A 264 16.43 4.49 -1.32
N GLU A 265 17.66 4.06 -1.67
CA GLU A 265 18.89 4.88 -1.56
C GLU A 265 18.87 6.12 -2.45
N LYS A 266 18.25 6.03 -3.63
CA LYS A 266 18.22 7.13 -4.61
C LYS A 266 17.05 8.09 -4.39
N LYS A 267 16.10 7.76 -3.51
CA LYS A 267 14.87 8.52 -3.23
C LYS A 267 14.11 8.95 -4.51
N LYS A 268 14.10 8.09 -5.52
CA LYS A 268 13.41 8.34 -6.79
C LYS A 268 11.98 7.82 -6.70
N GLY A 269 11.00 8.62 -7.11
CA GLY A 269 9.62 8.16 -7.21
C GLY A 269 9.52 7.00 -8.20
N VAL A 270 8.63 6.07 -7.90
CA VAL A 270 8.41 4.89 -8.74
C VAL A 270 6.93 4.78 -9.07
N ILE A 271 6.62 4.43 -10.31
CA ILE A 271 5.26 4.13 -10.77
C ILE A 271 5.22 2.66 -11.17
N GLY A 272 4.46 1.85 -10.43
CA GLY A 272 4.03 0.54 -10.89
C GLY A 272 2.85 0.70 -11.81
N LEU A 273 3.04 0.37 -13.08
CA LEU A 273 2.04 0.49 -14.13
C LEU A 273 1.07 -0.69 -14.05
N GLY A 274 -0.19 -0.41 -13.72
CA GLY A 274 -1.23 -1.43 -13.55
C GLY A 274 -1.85 -1.87 -14.86
N LYS A 275 -2.71 -2.90 -14.80
CA LYS A 275 -3.52 -3.38 -15.93
C LYS A 275 -4.57 -2.37 -16.40
N LYS A 276 -4.94 -1.44 -15.52
CA LYS A 276 -5.82 -0.30 -15.80
C LYS A 276 -5.12 0.98 -15.38
N LYS A 277 -5.34 2.02 -16.17
CA LYS A 277 -4.85 3.38 -15.91
C LYS A 277 -5.98 4.39 -16.08
N ILE A 278 -5.76 5.60 -15.61
CA ILE A 278 -6.70 6.70 -15.79
C ILE A 278 -6.49 7.34 -17.16
N ASP A 279 -7.58 7.67 -17.84
CA ASP A 279 -7.51 8.42 -19.09
C ASP A 279 -6.87 9.81 -18.85
N GLU A 280 -5.63 9.94 -19.29
CA GLU A 280 -4.84 11.16 -19.11
C GLU A 280 -5.43 12.39 -19.81
N SER A 281 -6.28 12.20 -20.83
CA SER A 281 -6.95 13.30 -21.53
C SER A 281 -8.02 13.99 -20.68
N GLU A 282 -8.50 13.32 -19.63
CA GLU A 282 -9.46 13.86 -18.68
C GLU A 282 -8.78 14.51 -17.45
N HIS A 283 -7.46 14.39 -17.31
CA HIS A 283 -6.70 15.03 -16.24
C HIS A 283 -6.86 16.55 -16.31
N PHE A 284 -6.92 17.18 -15.14
CA PHE A 284 -7.04 18.64 -15.06
C PHE A 284 -6.17 19.19 -13.93
N THR A 285 -5.93 20.50 -13.97
CA THR A 285 -5.14 21.19 -12.97
C THR A 285 -6.05 21.78 -11.90
N TRP A 286 -5.74 21.50 -10.65
CA TRP A 286 -6.38 22.07 -9.46
C TRP A 286 -5.37 22.93 -8.71
N LYS A 287 -5.81 24.09 -8.18
CA LYS A 287 -4.96 25.04 -7.45
C LYS A 287 -3.60 25.28 -8.13
N ASP A 288 -3.69 25.85 -9.34
CA ASP A 288 -2.64 26.31 -10.26
C ASP A 288 -1.67 25.25 -10.80
N ASP A 289 -1.10 24.38 -9.97
CA ASP A 289 0.01 23.49 -10.37
C ASP A 289 -0.16 22.01 -9.95
N ILE A 290 -1.33 21.63 -9.41
CA ILE A 290 -1.58 20.25 -8.97
C ILE A 290 -2.35 19.52 -10.07
N LYS A 291 -1.69 18.57 -10.73
CA LYS A 291 -2.34 17.69 -11.71
C LYS A 291 -3.20 16.67 -10.97
N VAL A 292 -4.51 16.71 -11.19
CA VAL A 292 -5.44 15.72 -10.62
C VAL A 292 -5.68 14.64 -11.68
N PRO A 293 -5.33 13.37 -11.40
CA PRO A 293 -5.59 12.28 -12.32
C PRO A 293 -7.08 11.91 -12.28
N CYS A 294 -7.92 12.69 -12.95
CA CYS A 294 -9.38 12.56 -12.87
C CYS A 294 -9.98 12.18 -14.22
N GLY A 295 -9.94 10.90 -14.54
CA GLY A 295 -10.48 10.33 -15.76
C GLY A 295 -11.09 8.96 -15.52
N LYS A 296 -11.77 8.42 -16.53
CA LYS A 296 -12.27 7.05 -16.44
C LYS A 296 -11.10 6.07 -16.40
N LEU A 297 -11.31 4.98 -15.66
CA LEU A 297 -10.42 3.82 -15.71
C LEU A 297 -10.54 3.13 -17.08
N ILE A 298 -9.41 3.01 -17.76
CA ILE A 298 -9.28 2.37 -19.06
C ILE A 298 -8.25 1.24 -18.99
N PRO A 299 -8.39 0.17 -19.79
CA PRO A 299 -7.35 -0.85 -19.90
C PRO A 299 -6.02 -0.25 -20.35
N SER A 300 -4.94 -0.65 -19.71
CA SER A 300 -3.58 -0.33 -20.15
C SER A 300 -3.05 -1.39 -21.11
N GLU A 301 -1.88 -1.12 -21.64
CA GLU A 301 -1.04 -2.01 -22.42
C GLU A 301 -0.42 -3.15 -21.56
N HIS A 302 -0.43 -3.04 -20.23
CA HIS A 302 0.26 -3.94 -19.28
C HIS A 302 -0.64 -5.03 -18.72
N LYS A 303 -1.15 -5.93 -19.58
CA LYS A 303 -2.14 -6.97 -19.19
C LYS A 303 -1.64 -7.97 -18.14
N ASP A 304 -0.34 -8.22 -18.11
CA ASP A 304 0.31 -9.18 -17.21
C ASP A 304 0.92 -8.50 -15.96
N SER A 305 0.66 -7.21 -15.77
CA SER A 305 1.16 -6.47 -14.62
C SER A 305 0.62 -7.05 -13.30
N PRO A 306 1.43 -7.19 -12.24
CA PRO A 306 0.91 -7.61 -10.93
C PRO A 306 -0.15 -6.66 -10.33
N PRO A 307 0.04 -5.33 -10.29
CA PRO A 307 -0.99 -4.43 -9.82
C PRO A 307 -2.14 -4.28 -10.84
N GLU A 308 -3.36 -4.22 -10.33
CA GLU A 308 -4.55 -4.00 -11.17
C GLU A 308 -4.62 -2.55 -11.66
N TYR A 309 -4.20 -1.60 -10.83
CA TYR A 309 -4.21 -0.16 -11.09
C TYR A 309 -2.82 0.43 -10.88
N ASN A 310 -2.57 1.67 -11.33
CA ASN A 310 -1.28 2.29 -11.08
C ASN A 310 -1.03 2.47 -9.58
N GLU A 311 0.15 2.07 -9.13
CA GLU A 311 0.66 2.32 -7.79
C GLU A 311 1.87 3.25 -7.87
N TYR A 312 1.94 4.20 -6.94
CA TYR A 312 2.98 5.20 -6.84
C TYR A 312 3.73 4.94 -5.53
N ALA A 313 5.05 4.89 -5.60
CA ALA A 313 5.90 4.66 -4.45
C ALA A 313 6.82 5.86 -4.22
N ILE A 314 6.74 6.38 -3.00
CA ILE A 314 7.46 7.56 -2.53
C ILE A 314 8.38 7.14 -1.38
N TYR A 315 9.64 7.56 -1.43
CA TYR A 315 10.67 7.12 -0.48
C TYR A 315 11.14 8.23 0.47
N ASP A 316 10.74 9.48 0.24
CA ASP A 316 10.94 10.58 1.18
C ASP A 316 9.61 10.96 1.83
N ALA A 317 9.54 11.00 3.16
CA ALA A 317 8.33 11.39 3.87
C ALA A 317 8.00 12.89 3.71
N GLN A 318 8.94 13.70 3.18
CA GLN A 318 8.69 15.10 2.84
C GLN A 318 8.04 15.29 1.46
N GLN A 319 8.07 14.27 0.60
CA GLN A 319 7.51 14.27 -0.74
C GLN A 319 6.00 14.01 -0.73
#